data_AF-A0A7Y4L5U2-F1
#
_entry.id   AF-A0A7Y4L5U2-F1
#
_cell.length_a   1.000
_cell.length_b   1.000
_cell.length_c   1.000
_cell.angle_alpha   90.00
_cell.angle_beta   90.00
_cell.angle_gamma   90.00
#
_symmetry.space_group_name_H-M   'P 1'
#
loop_
_entity.id
_entity.type
_entity.pdbx_description
1 polymer ?
#
loop_
_entity_poly.entity_id
_entity_poly.type
_entity_poly.pdbx_seq_one_letter_code
_entity_poly.pdbx_strand_id
1 'polypeptide(L)'
;MKLRPLVAALAACVLLLTGCATVPTKGQLRSGNREGLADDQGGVGVEAKPPREGSDPTAIMAGFLEAMSDSNQFDTAREYMTPEAAANWQPEKQTIVYEQSPDSLTPKPGGFQLSARQIATIDDRGEWAPSRAESKTNFFFGIAKVNGQNRITTAPPGVLLANNQASLKLLSFDLYFFARDRKTLVPDPVYLPRNPSNGQTATLLVQELLKGPTKRLGNGVVSMAPPGTAIQVSVPVDHWNGNLRNQKSPRPRRGDTGCAVTFGDDAGWRRRVAGSSRLH
;
A
#
# COMPACT_ATOMS: atom_id res chain seq x y z
N MET A 1 -60.67 -9.11 -38.25
CA MET A 1 -60.55 -9.03 -36.78
C MET A 1 -59.37 -9.88 -36.29
N LYS A 2 -58.14 -9.36 -36.27
CA LYS A 2 -56.96 -10.02 -35.66
C LYS A 2 -56.01 -9.00 -34.97
N LEU A 3 -56.55 -7.92 -34.41
CA LEU A 3 -55.75 -6.93 -33.67
C LEU A 3 -55.45 -7.34 -32.20
N ARG A 4 -56.22 -8.28 -31.65
CA ARG A 4 -56.12 -8.69 -30.24
C ARG A 4 -54.79 -9.37 -29.85
N PRO A 5 -54.16 -10.25 -30.66
CA PRO A 5 -52.90 -10.88 -30.25
C PRO A 5 -51.69 -9.93 -30.38
N LEU A 6 -51.77 -8.92 -31.25
CA LEU A 6 -50.67 -7.99 -31.52
C LEU A 6 -50.54 -6.94 -30.40
N VAL A 7 -51.67 -6.52 -29.82
CA VAL A 7 -51.69 -5.64 -28.63
C VAL A 7 -51.18 -6.37 -27.38
N ALA A 8 -51.48 -7.66 -27.23
CA ALA A 8 -51.00 -8.45 -26.09
C ALA A 8 -49.48 -8.71 -26.16
N ALA A 9 -48.93 -8.96 -27.35
CA ALA A 9 -47.49 -9.13 -27.54
C ALA A 9 -46.70 -7.83 -27.32
N LEU A 10 -47.25 -6.69 -27.75
CA LEU A 10 -46.63 -5.38 -27.53
C LEU A 10 -46.61 -4.99 -26.05
N ALA A 11 -47.70 -5.27 -25.32
CA ALA A 11 -47.78 -5.02 -23.88
C ALA A 11 -46.79 -5.87 -23.07
N ALA A 12 -46.57 -7.13 -23.48
CA ALA A 12 -45.59 -8.01 -22.83
C ALA A 12 -44.14 -7.55 -23.05
N CYS A 13 -43.81 -7.01 -24.23
CA CYS A 13 -42.48 -6.45 -24.51
C CYS A 13 -42.17 -5.20 -23.68
N VAL A 14 -43.14 -4.32 -23.45
CA VAL A 14 -42.94 -3.09 -22.66
C VAL A 14 -42.69 -3.39 -21.18
N LEU A 15 -43.28 -4.46 -20.64
CA LEU A 15 -43.08 -4.89 -19.25
C LEU A 15 -41.69 -5.47 -18.97
N LEU A 16 -40.97 -5.95 -19.98
CA LEU A 16 -39.61 -6.49 -19.82
C LEU A 16 -38.52 -5.41 -19.84
N LEU A 17 -38.84 -4.18 -20.26
CA LEU A 17 -37.89 -3.06 -20.38
C LEU A 17 -37.84 -2.14 -19.15
N THR A 18 -38.69 -2.34 -18.15
CA THR A 18 -38.70 -1.51 -16.91
C THR A 18 -37.83 -2.05 -15.78
N GLY A 19 -37.09 -3.14 -16.02
CA GLY A 19 -36.10 -3.69 -15.10
C GLY A 19 -34.77 -2.91 -15.11
N CYS A 20 -34.80 -1.59 -14.93
CA CYS A 20 -33.59 -0.85 -14.61
C CYS A 20 -33.21 -1.16 -13.17
N ALA A 21 -32.08 -1.83 -12.95
CA ALA A 21 -31.49 -2.00 -11.64
C ALA A 21 -31.19 -0.63 -11.03
N THR A 22 -32.05 -0.16 -10.12
CA THR A 22 -31.76 0.98 -9.25
C THR A 22 -30.64 0.56 -8.30
N VAL A 23 -29.42 1.01 -8.59
CA VAL A 23 -28.35 1.01 -7.60
C VAL A 23 -28.66 2.15 -6.63
N PRO A 24 -28.85 1.88 -5.32
CA PRO A 24 -29.11 2.92 -4.36
C PRO A 24 -27.85 3.79 -4.21
N THR A 25 -27.86 4.98 -4.80
CA THR A 25 -26.78 5.98 -4.69
C THR A 25 -26.76 6.72 -3.35
N LYS A 26 -27.62 6.32 -2.40
CA LYS A 26 -27.67 6.86 -1.04
C LYS A 26 -27.60 5.72 -0.02
N GLY A 27 -26.43 5.12 0.11
CA GLY A 27 -26.06 4.48 1.37
C GLY A 27 -25.79 5.60 2.37
N GLN A 28 -26.39 5.53 3.57
CA GLN A 28 -25.94 6.37 4.66
C GLN A 28 -24.46 6.10 4.85
N LEU A 29 -23.62 7.10 4.55
CA LEU A 29 -22.25 7.12 5.03
C LEU A 29 -22.37 7.07 6.54
N ARG A 30 -22.23 5.86 7.11
CA ARG A 30 -21.75 5.69 8.47
C ARG A 30 -20.37 6.32 8.46
N SER A 31 -20.32 7.63 8.67
CA SER A 31 -19.15 8.28 9.21
C SER A 31 -18.94 7.59 10.54
N GLY A 32 -18.12 6.54 10.55
CA GLY A 32 -17.58 6.06 11.80
C GLY A 32 -16.85 7.25 12.36
N ASN A 33 -17.34 7.83 13.45
CA ASN A 33 -16.50 8.65 14.31
C ASN A 33 -15.29 7.78 14.64
N ARG A 34 -14.20 7.95 13.91
CA ARG A 34 -12.86 7.69 14.44
C ARG A 34 -12.49 8.91 15.26
N GLU A 35 -13.32 9.20 16.27
CA GLU A 35 -12.85 9.66 17.57
C GLU A 35 -12.30 8.43 18.31
N GLY A 36 -11.40 7.72 17.64
CA GLY A 36 -10.50 6.78 18.24
C GLY A 36 -9.16 7.41 17.96
N LEU A 37 -8.57 7.99 19.01
CA LEU A 37 -7.19 8.43 19.10
C LEU A 37 -6.34 7.65 18.10
N ALA A 38 -5.61 8.34 17.21
CA ALA A 38 -4.44 7.72 16.62
C ALA A 38 -3.58 7.33 17.83
N ASP A 39 -3.62 6.06 18.17
CA ASP A 39 -2.83 5.54 19.27
C ASP A 39 -1.39 5.86 18.90
N ASP A 40 -0.76 6.72 19.70
CA ASP A 40 0.68 6.96 19.68
C ASP A 40 1.37 5.72 20.26
N GLN A 41 1.04 4.55 19.69
CA GLN A 41 1.93 3.41 19.78
C GLN A 41 2.95 3.69 18.70
N GLY A 42 4.06 4.31 19.08
CA GLY A 42 5.34 3.99 18.46
C GLY A 42 5.37 2.47 18.33
N GLY A 43 5.05 2.00 17.12
CA GLY A 43 4.53 0.66 16.96
C GLY A 43 5.60 -0.30 17.43
N VAL A 44 5.30 -1.10 18.44
CA VAL A 44 6.13 -2.25 18.78
C VAL A 44 5.92 -3.24 17.64
N GLY A 45 6.62 -2.99 16.53
CA GLY A 45 6.71 -3.96 15.45
C GLY A 45 7.29 -5.22 16.04
N VAL A 46 6.69 -6.37 15.73
CA VAL A 46 7.40 -7.64 15.89
C VAL A 46 8.54 -7.59 14.89
N GLU A 47 9.68 -7.11 15.38
CA GLU A 47 10.95 -7.00 14.67
C GLU A 47 11.48 -8.41 14.47
N ALA A 48 11.84 -8.71 13.23
CA ALA A 48 12.42 -10.00 12.92
C ALA A 48 13.73 -10.19 13.68
N LYS A 49 13.98 -11.42 14.14
CA LYS A 49 15.22 -11.74 14.85
C LYS A 49 16.28 -12.23 13.87
N PRO A 50 17.56 -11.98 14.13
CA PRO A 50 18.65 -12.53 13.33
C PRO A 50 18.73 -14.06 13.46
N PRO A 51 19.34 -14.76 12.48
CA PRO A 51 19.51 -16.21 12.53
C PRO A 51 20.38 -16.63 13.72
N ARG A 52 19.88 -17.56 14.53
CA ARG A 52 20.66 -18.12 15.65
C ARG A 52 21.74 -19.06 15.12
N GLU A 53 22.91 -18.98 15.72
CA GLU A 53 24.01 -19.90 15.41
C GLU A 53 23.60 -21.36 15.65
N GLY A 54 24.06 -22.26 14.78
CA GLY A 54 23.75 -23.69 14.87
C GLY A 54 22.31 -24.07 14.53
N SER A 55 21.46 -23.11 14.13
CA SER A 55 20.09 -23.40 13.69
C SER A 55 20.06 -24.42 12.56
N ASP A 56 19.13 -25.36 12.64
CA ASP A 56 18.87 -26.30 11.56
C ASP A 56 18.30 -25.61 10.30
N PRO A 57 18.35 -26.27 9.13
CA PRO A 57 17.83 -25.71 7.88
C PRO A 57 16.39 -25.20 7.94
N THR A 58 15.51 -25.91 8.66
CA THR A 58 14.08 -25.59 8.75
C THR A 58 13.87 -24.33 9.58
N ALA A 59 14.61 -24.18 10.69
CA ALA A 59 14.60 -22.99 11.51
C ALA A 59 15.13 -21.75 10.76
N ILE A 60 16.19 -21.92 9.95
CA ILE A 60 16.70 -20.85 9.08
C ILE A 60 15.65 -20.43 8.05
N MET A 61 14.99 -21.39 7.40
CA MET A 61 13.98 -21.10 6.39
C MET A 61 12.74 -20.41 7.00
N ALA A 62 12.27 -20.88 8.15
CA ALA A 62 11.14 -20.28 8.86
C ALA A 62 11.46 -18.84 9.30
N GLY A 63 12.64 -18.62 9.90
CA GLY A 63 13.09 -17.29 10.29
C GLY A 63 13.28 -16.35 9.11
N PHE A 64 13.73 -16.85 7.95
CA PHE A 64 13.83 -16.06 6.73
C PHE A 64 12.46 -15.60 6.21
N LEU A 65 11.47 -16.49 6.17
CA LEU A 65 10.09 -16.11 5.78
C LEU A 65 9.45 -15.15 6.79
N GLU A 66 9.74 -15.31 8.08
CA GLU A 66 9.32 -14.35 9.11
C GLU A 66 9.98 -12.99 8.90
N ALA A 67 11.28 -12.97 8.63
CA ALA A 67 12.04 -11.75 8.36
C ALA A 67 11.62 -11.04 7.07
N MET A 68 11.13 -11.77 6.07
CA MET A 68 10.50 -11.18 4.88
C MET A 68 9.23 -10.39 5.22
N SER A 69 8.54 -10.72 6.31
CA SER A 69 7.34 -9.98 6.75
C SER A 69 7.67 -8.66 7.43
N ASP A 70 8.95 -8.42 7.74
CA ASP A 70 9.44 -7.16 8.24
C ASP A 70 9.77 -6.23 7.08
N SER A 71 8.86 -5.29 6.84
CA SER A 71 8.91 -4.37 5.70
C SER A 71 9.99 -3.28 5.82
N ASN A 72 10.71 -3.20 6.95
CA ASN A 72 11.77 -2.20 7.13
C ASN A 72 13.09 -2.70 6.54
N GLN A 73 13.42 -2.27 5.31
CA GLN A 73 14.69 -2.48 4.61
C GLN A 73 15.13 -3.94 4.35
N PHE A 74 14.45 -4.92 4.94
CA PHE A 74 14.73 -6.35 4.81
C PHE A 74 16.15 -6.74 5.25
N ASP A 75 16.82 -5.91 6.05
CA ASP A 75 18.20 -6.14 6.50
C ASP A 75 18.32 -7.45 7.29
N THR A 76 17.40 -7.69 8.22
CA THR A 76 17.35 -8.96 8.97
C THR A 76 17.13 -10.16 8.05
N ALA A 77 16.30 -10.03 7.00
CA ALA A 77 16.10 -11.12 6.05
C ALA A 77 17.38 -11.43 5.27
N ARG A 78 18.17 -10.40 4.92
CA ARG A 78 19.48 -10.57 4.28
C ARG A 78 20.48 -11.29 5.18
N GLU A 79 20.39 -11.16 6.50
CA GLU A 79 21.24 -11.92 7.41
C GLU A 79 21.03 -13.43 7.29
N TYR A 80 19.85 -13.92 6.95
CA TYR A 80 19.62 -15.35 6.71
C TYR A 80 20.28 -15.86 5.43
N MET A 81 20.70 -14.97 4.53
CA MET A 81 21.24 -15.30 3.23
C MET A 81 22.77 -15.37 3.24
N THR A 82 23.34 -16.00 2.21
CA THR A 82 24.77 -15.82 1.89
C THR A 82 25.03 -14.40 1.39
N PRO A 83 26.25 -13.86 1.51
CA PRO A 83 26.56 -12.50 1.05
C PRO A 83 26.21 -12.26 -0.43
N GLU A 84 26.47 -13.24 -1.29
CA GLU A 84 26.15 -13.17 -2.72
C GLU A 84 24.64 -13.17 -2.97
N ALA A 85 23.90 -14.05 -2.30
CA ALA A 85 22.45 -14.12 -2.43
C ALA A 85 21.77 -12.85 -1.87
N ALA A 86 22.27 -12.33 -0.74
CA ALA A 86 21.82 -11.08 -0.15
C ALA A 86 22.03 -9.90 -1.09
N ALA A 87 23.18 -9.79 -1.76
CA ALA A 87 23.48 -8.70 -2.68
C ALA A 87 22.57 -8.70 -3.93
N ASN A 88 22.20 -9.89 -4.41
CA ASN A 88 21.41 -10.04 -5.64
C ASN A 88 19.89 -10.05 -5.40
N TRP A 89 19.43 -10.26 -4.16
CA TRP A 89 18.02 -10.34 -3.86
C TRP A 89 17.33 -8.97 -3.87
N GLN A 90 16.23 -8.89 -4.63
CA GLN A 90 15.44 -7.69 -4.89
C GLN A 90 14.08 -7.79 -4.20
N PRO A 91 13.96 -7.42 -2.91
CA PRO A 91 12.69 -7.49 -2.18
C PRO A 91 11.64 -6.50 -2.69
N GLU A 92 12.07 -5.31 -3.11
CA GLU A 92 11.19 -4.21 -3.57
C GLU A 92 10.46 -4.49 -4.89
N LYS A 93 10.81 -5.59 -5.58
CA LYS A 93 10.26 -5.87 -6.92
C LYS A 93 8.74 -6.09 -6.89
N GLN A 94 8.27 -6.80 -5.87
CA GLN A 94 6.86 -7.13 -5.63
C GLN A 94 6.72 -7.85 -4.31
N THR A 95 5.54 -7.75 -3.69
CA THR A 95 5.13 -8.65 -2.61
C THR A 95 4.10 -9.64 -3.14
N ILE A 96 4.29 -10.92 -2.85
CA ILE A 96 3.35 -11.99 -3.19
C ILE A 96 2.68 -12.45 -1.90
N VAL A 97 1.36 -12.31 -1.84
CA VAL A 97 0.55 -12.79 -0.72
C VAL A 97 0.07 -14.20 -1.04
N TYR A 98 0.37 -15.15 -0.15
CA TYR A 98 -0.01 -16.55 -0.33
C TYR A 98 -0.80 -17.09 0.87
N GLU A 99 -1.60 -18.12 0.61
CA GLU A 99 -2.35 -18.83 1.65
C GLU A 99 -1.42 -19.79 2.38
N GLN A 100 -1.07 -19.48 3.63
CA GLN A 100 -0.20 -20.35 4.42
C GLN A 100 -0.96 -21.56 4.94
N SER A 101 -0.40 -22.74 4.70
CA SER A 101 -0.82 -24.02 5.28
C SER A 101 0.39 -24.78 5.83
N PRO A 102 0.20 -25.76 6.74
CA PRO A 102 1.30 -26.60 7.24
C PRO A 102 2.13 -27.27 6.14
N ASP A 103 1.47 -27.65 5.04
CA ASP A 103 2.10 -28.35 3.91
C ASP A 103 2.67 -27.40 2.85
N SER A 104 2.55 -26.08 3.05
CA SER A 104 3.02 -25.10 2.06
C SER A 104 4.53 -25.16 1.85
N LEU A 105 5.31 -25.51 2.88
CA LEU A 105 6.77 -25.55 2.83
C LEU A 105 7.27 -26.99 2.96
N THR A 106 7.81 -27.54 1.89
CA THR A 106 8.29 -28.94 1.84
C THR A 106 9.81 -28.99 1.66
N PRO A 107 10.55 -29.76 2.47
CA PRO A 107 11.97 -30.00 2.24
C PRO A 107 12.22 -30.70 0.90
N LYS A 108 13.28 -30.30 0.20
CA LYS A 108 13.76 -30.91 -1.04
C LYS A 108 15.28 -31.03 -1.01
N PRO A 109 15.90 -31.87 -1.85
CA PRO A 109 17.35 -31.88 -1.98
C PRO A 109 17.90 -30.48 -2.25
N GLY A 110 18.82 -30.01 -1.40
CA GLY A 110 19.44 -28.70 -1.51
C GLY A 110 18.61 -27.50 -1.03
N GLY A 111 17.43 -27.71 -0.43
CA GLY A 111 16.59 -26.58 -0.07
C GLY A 111 15.15 -26.88 0.35
N PHE A 112 14.27 -25.91 0.11
CA PHE A 112 12.86 -25.97 0.43
C PHE A 112 12.01 -25.52 -0.76
N GLN A 113 10.89 -26.19 -0.98
CA GLN A 113 9.88 -25.80 -1.94
C GLN A 113 8.70 -25.17 -1.20
N LEU A 114 8.39 -23.90 -1.51
CA LEU A 114 7.14 -23.26 -1.13
C LEU A 114 6.11 -23.45 -2.23
N SER A 115 5.06 -24.18 -1.93
CA SER A 115 3.92 -24.47 -2.80
C SER A 115 2.61 -24.11 -2.11
N ALA A 116 1.99 -23.02 -2.53
CA ALA A 116 0.78 -22.50 -1.91
C ALA A 116 -0.12 -21.80 -2.92
N ARG A 117 -1.39 -21.60 -2.58
CA ARG A 117 -2.29 -20.76 -3.37
C ARG A 117 -1.81 -19.30 -3.28
N GLN A 118 -1.66 -18.66 -4.44
CA GLN A 118 -1.39 -17.23 -4.52
C GLN A 118 -2.72 -16.47 -4.38
N ILE A 119 -2.77 -15.55 -3.43
CA ILE A 119 -3.96 -14.73 -3.15
C ILE A 119 -3.90 -13.43 -3.94
N ALA A 120 -2.75 -12.75 -3.92
CA ALA A 120 -2.57 -11.47 -4.58
C ALA A 120 -1.09 -11.16 -4.79
N THR A 121 -0.83 -10.18 -5.64
CA THR A 121 0.44 -9.46 -5.69
C THR A 121 0.22 -8.02 -5.26
N ILE A 122 1.23 -7.43 -4.65
CA ILE A 122 1.32 -6.00 -4.35
C ILE A 122 2.55 -5.48 -5.07
N ASP A 123 2.38 -4.49 -5.94
CA ASP A 123 3.50 -3.88 -6.66
C ASP A 123 4.17 -2.75 -5.85
N ASP A 124 5.15 -2.10 -6.47
CA ASP A 124 5.92 -0.99 -5.91
C ASP A 124 5.07 0.26 -5.59
N ARG A 125 3.82 0.32 -6.06
CA ARG A 125 2.85 1.38 -5.75
C ARG A 125 1.88 0.99 -4.65
N GLY A 126 2.02 -0.21 -4.08
CA GLY A 126 1.07 -0.73 -3.10
C GLY A 126 -0.25 -1.22 -3.74
N GLU A 127 -0.31 -1.39 -5.06
CA GLU A 127 -1.53 -1.84 -5.74
C GLU A 127 -1.79 -3.33 -5.43
N TRP A 128 -2.88 -3.63 -4.73
CA TRP A 128 -3.31 -5.00 -4.52
C TRP A 128 -4.02 -5.55 -5.76
N ALA A 129 -3.37 -6.49 -6.43
CA ALA A 129 -3.89 -7.21 -7.59
C ALA A 129 -4.30 -8.65 -7.19
N PRO A 130 -5.61 -8.95 -7.08
CA PRO A 130 -6.08 -10.29 -6.74
C PRO A 130 -5.66 -11.31 -7.81
N SER A 131 -5.20 -12.46 -7.35
CA SER A 131 -4.88 -13.59 -8.22
C SER A 131 -6.13 -14.44 -8.47
N ARG A 132 -6.15 -15.17 -9.59
CA ARG A 132 -7.22 -16.14 -9.88
C ARG A 132 -7.20 -17.24 -8.82
N ALA A 133 -8.36 -17.86 -8.56
CA ALA A 133 -8.49 -18.87 -7.51
C ALA A 133 -7.49 -20.05 -7.64
N GLU A 134 -7.19 -20.46 -8.87
CA GLU A 134 -6.25 -21.56 -9.17
C GLU A 134 -4.78 -21.14 -9.23
N SER A 135 -4.46 -19.87 -8.98
CA SER A 135 -3.07 -19.39 -9.05
C SER A 135 -2.26 -19.99 -7.91
N LYS A 136 -1.08 -20.51 -8.23
CA LYS A 136 -0.17 -21.10 -7.24
C LYS A 136 1.19 -20.44 -7.30
N THR A 137 1.74 -20.22 -6.12
CA THR A 137 3.15 -19.92 -5.92
C THR A 137 3.90 -21.25 -5.82
N ASN A 138 4.96 -21.41 -6.61
CA ASN A 138 5.89 -22.54 -6.55
C ASN A 138 7.32 -22.01 -6.59
N PHE A 139 7.91 -21.72 -5.43
CA PHE A 139 9.26 -21.20 -5.32
C PHE A 139 10.19 -22.14 -4.58
N PHE A 140 11.39 -22.32 -5.14
CA PHE A 140 12.46 -23.04 -4.50
C PHE A 140 13.39 -22.09 -3.78
N PHE A 141 13.80 -22.46 -2.57
CA PHE A 141 14.77 -21.77 -1.74
C PHE A 141 15.99 -22.66 -1.56
N GLY A 142 17.13 -22.19 -2.05
CA GLY A 142 18.40 -22.90 -1.85
C GLY A 142 18.91 -22.69 -0.44
N ILE A 143 19.44 -23.76 0.18
CA ILE A 143 20.12 -23.66 1.47
C ILE A 143 21.43 -24.43 1.45
N ALA A 144 22.48 -23.84 2.02
CA ALA A 144 23.78 -24.49 2.15
C ALA A 144 24.45 -24.11 3.46
N LYS A 145 25.42 -24.93 3.90
CA LYS A 145 26.31 -24.55 4.99
C LYS A 145 27.44 -23.65 4.48
N VAL A 146 27.57 -22.49 5.10
CA VAL A 146 28.69 -21.56 4.91
C VAL A 146 29.31 -21.32 6.28
N ASN A 147 30.62 -21.56 6.42
CA ASN A 147 31.35 -21.43 7.69
C ASN A 147 30.68 -22.19 8.85
N GLY A 148 30.14 -23.39 8.57
CA GLY A 148 29.45 -24.21 9.57
C GLY A 148 27.99 -23.82 9.87
N GLN A 149 27.49 -22.72 9.30
CA GLN A 149 26.14 -22.22 9.54
C GLN A 149 25.26 -22.36 8.30
N ASN A 150 23.99 -22.74 8.47
CA ASN A 150 23.04 -22.83 7.36
C ASN A 150 22.65 -21.43 6.90
N ARG A 151 22.72 -21.17 5.59
CA ARG A 151 22.37 -19.88 4.96
C ARG A 151 21.60 -20.10 3.67
N ILE A 152 20.67 -19.19 3.37
CA ILE A 152 19.90 -19.17 2.12
C ILE A 152 20.82 -18.76 0.97
N THR A 153 20.94 -19.61 -0.04
CA THR A 153 21.77 -19.38 -1.22
C THR A 153 20.98 -18.86 -2.41
N THR A 154 19.67 -19.06 -2.43
CA THR A 154 18.79 -18.61 -3.51
C THR A 154 17.39 -18.39 -2.98
N ALA A 155 16.78 -17.28 -3.38
CA ALA A 155 15.39 -16.95 -3.13
C ALA A 155 14.76 -16.39 -4.42
N PRO A 156 13.45 -16.59 -4.64
CA PRO A 156 12.74 -15.88 -5.71
C PRO A 156 12.82 -14.36 -5.49
N PRO A 157 12.76 -13.55 -6.56
CA PRO A 157 12.72 -12.10 -6.42
C PRO A 157 11.40 -11.65 -5.79
N GLY A 158 11.47 -10.56 -5.02
CA GLY A 158 10.35 -10.05 -4.24
C GLY A 158 10.26 -10.64 -2.84
N VAL A 159 9.19 -10.26 -2.16
CA VAL A 159 8.85 -10.64 -0.80
C VAL A 159 7.67 -11.61 -0.82
N LEU A 160 7.69 -12.61 0.05
CA LEU A 160 6.57 -13.50 0.27
C LEU A 160 5.95 -13.19 1.62
N LEU A 161 4.64 -12.96 1.60
CA LEU A 161 3.90 -12.61 2.79
C LEU A 161 2.76 -13.60 2.98
N ALA A 162 2.77 -14.33 4.10
CA ALA A 162 1.66 -15.20 4.42
C ALA A 162 0.40 -14.36 4.69
N ASN A 163 -0.77 -14.89 4.33
CA ASN A 163 -2.05 -14.19 4.47
C ASN A 163 -2.37 -13.73 5.90
N ASN A 164 -1.96 -14.51 6.91
CA ASN A 164 -2.07 -14.17 8.33
C ASN A 164 -1.12 -13.02 8.75
N GLN A 165 0.02 -12.86 8.08
CA GLN A 165 0.95 -11.75 8.30
C GLN A 165 0.50 -10.50 7.55
N ALA A 166 -0.05 -10.64 6.35
CA ALA A 166 -0.52 -9.52 5.53
C ALA A 166 -1.57 -8.66 6.27
N SER A 167 -2.52 -9.29 6.96
CA SER A 167 -3.53 -8.59 7.75
C SER A 167 -2.95 -7.83 8.97
N LEU A 168 -1.82 -8.29 9.49
CA LEU A 168 -1.14 -7.68 10.64
C LEU A 168 -0.15 -6.60 10.21
N LYS A 169 0.57 -6.79 9.11
CA LYS A 169 1.70 -5.97 8.66
C LYS A 169 1.30 -4.88 7.67
N LEU A 170 0.18 -5.02 6.98
CA LEU A 170 -0.28 -4.05 5.98
C LEU A 170 -1.50 -3.27 6.45
N LEU A 171 -1.60 -2.04 5.96
CA LEU A 171 -2.76 -1.17 6.08
C LEU A 171 -3.16 -0.68 4.68
N SER A 172 -4.47 -0.66 4.43
CA SER A 172 -5.03 -0.06 3.23
C SER A 172 -5.33 1.42 3.47
N PHE A 173 -4.90 2.26 2.54
CA PHE A 173 -5.19 3.69 2.51
C PHE A 173 -5.78 4.07 1.15
N ASP A 174 -6.75 4.98 1.13
CA ASP A 174 -7.30 5.49 -0.12
C ASP A 174 -6.54 6.76 -0.55
N LEU A 175 -5.89 6.70 -1.71
CA LEU A 175 -5.40 7.89 -2.39
C LEU A 175 -6.52 8.44 -3.27
N TYR A 176 -6.87 9.72 -3.11
CA TYR A 176 -7.96 10.32 -3.87
C TYR A 176 -7.45 11.08 -5.09
N PHE A 177 -7.94 10.69 -6.27
CA PHE A 177 -7.69 11.39 -7.53
C PHE A 177 -8.99 11.97 -8.09
N PHE A 178 -8.89 12.97 -8.97
CA PHE A 178 -10.08 13.53 -9.60
C PHE A 178 -10.51 12.69 -10.80
N ALA A 179 -11.80 12.44 -10.96
CA ALA A 179 -12.34 12.02 -12.25
C ALA A 179 -12.06 13.10 -13.31
N ARG A 180 -12.18 12.74 -14.60
CA ARG A 180 -11.91 13.67 -15.71
C ARG A 180 -12.77 14.94 -15.70
N ASP A 181 -13.93 14.90 -15.04
CA ASP A 181 -14.80 16.05 -14.83
C ASP A 181 -14.26 17.08 -13.82
N ARG A 182 -13.20 16.73 -13.07
CA ARG A 182 -12.58 17.50 -11.98
C ARG A 182 -13.54 17.91 -10.86
N LYS A 183 -14.64 17.17 -10.70
CA LYS A 183 -15.67 17.40 -9.66
C LYS A 183 -15.79 16.23 -8.70
N THR A 184 -15.53 15.03 -9.18
CA THR A 184 -15.67 13.80 -8.40
C THR A 184 -14.31 13.29 -7.94
N LEU A 185 -14.18 12.95 -6.66
CA LEU A 185 -13.01 12.24 -6.15
C LEU A 185 -13.22 10.73 -6.25
N VAL A 186 -12.20 10.04 -6.74
CA VAL A 186 -12.18 8.58 -6.94
C VAL A 186 -11.09 8.01 -6.03
N PRO A 187 -11.43 7.09 -5.11
CA PRO A 187 -10.45 6.43 -4.27
C PRO A 187 -9.64 5.41 -5.07
N ASP A 188 -8.34 5.39 -4.80
CA ASP A 188 -7.37 4.44 -5.29
C ASP A 188 -6.70 3.77 -4.09
N PRO A 189 -7.16 2.58 -3.66
CA PRO A 189 -6.66 1.93 -2.46
C PRO A 189 -5.24 1.39 -2.68
N VAL A 190 -4.32 1.77 -1.79
CA VAL A 190 -2.94 1.27 -1.74
C VAL A 190 -2.67 0.60 -0.40
N TYR A 191 -1.89 -0.49 -0.42
CA TYR A 191 -1.46 -1.21 0.75
C TYR A 191 -0.05 -0.79 1.13
N LEU A 192 0.11 -0.24 2.34
CA LEU A 192 1.39 0.18 2.88
C LEU A 192 1.71 -0.60 4.15
N PRO A 193 3.00 -0.71 4.52
CA PRO A 193 3.41 -1.15 5.84
C PRO A 193 2.68 -0.40 6.97
N ARG A 194 2.19 -1.13 7.96
CA ARG A 194 1.46 -0.58 9.11
C ARG A 194 2.31 0.40 9.92
N ASN A 195 3.58 0.07 10.12
CA ASN A 195 4.51 0.89 10.88
C ASN A 195 5.73 1.18 10.00
N PRO A 196 5.63 2.18 9.11
CA PRO A 196 6.79 2.61 8.35
C PRO A 196 7.80 3.25 9.31
N SER A 197 9.08 3.05 9.02
CA SER A 197 10.19 3.52 9.84
C SER A 197 10.03 5.00 10.17
N ASN A 198 10.21 5.34 11.44
CA ASN A 198 10.14 6.72 11.96
C ASN A 198 8.76 7.41 11.87
N GLY A 199 7.64 6.65 11.81
CA GLY A 199 6.29 7.24 11.87
C GLY A 199 5.92 8.09 10.65
N GLN A 200 6.59 7.86 9.51
CA GLN A 200 6.48 8.70 8.31
C GLN A 200 5.30 8.33 7.39
N THR A 201 4.24 7.71 7.92
CA THR A 201 3.08 7.26 7.11
C THR A 201 2.48 8.41 6.29
N ALA A 202 2.35 9.60 6.88
CA ALA A 202 1.84 10.78 6.18
C ALA A 202 2.76 11.18 5.00
N THR A 203 4.08 11.23 5.22
CA THR A 203 5.06 11.51 4.17
C THR A 203 4.99 10.48 3.04
N LEU A 204 4.91 9.19 3.36
CA LEU A 204 4.79 8.12 2.37
C LEU A 204 3.50 8.24 1.55
N LEU A 205 2.37 8.52 2.19
CA LEU A 205 1.09 8.68 1.50
C LEU A 205 1.11 9.87 0.54
N VAL A 206 1.70 10.99 0.94
CA VAL A 206 1.85 12.15 0.04
C VAL A 206 2.81 11.81 -1.10
N GLN A 207 3.92 11.12 -0.84
CA GLN A 207 4.83 10.66 -1.91
C GLN A 207 4.11 9.75 -2.91
N GLU A 208 3.32 8.78 -2.42
CA GLU A 208 2.54 7.90 -3.29
C GLU A 208 1.47 8.65 -4.09
N LEU A 209 0.79 9.63 -3.47
CA LEU A 209 -0.17 10.48 -4.17
C LEU A 209 0.49 11.28 -5.30
N LEU A 210 1.69 11.81 -5.07
CA LEU A 210 2.44 12.59 -6.05
C LEU A 210 2.96 11.75 -7.21
N LYS A 211 3.19 10.44 -7.00
CA LYS A 211 3.51 9.48 -8.07
C LYS A 211 2.31 9.18 -8.99
N GLY A 212 1.10 9.67 -8.67
CA GLY A 212 -0.11 9.50 -9.48
C GLY A 212 -0.89 8.22 -9.18
N PRO A 213 -1.96 7.92 -9.94
CA PRO A 213 -2.80 6.75 -9.70
C PRO A 213 -2.08 5.43 -10.00
N THR A 214 -2.57 4.35 -9.39
CA THR A 214 -2.20 2.96 -9.68
C THR A 214 -2.70 2.54 -11.07
N LYS A 215 -2.21 1.40 -11.58
CA LYS A 215 -2.58 0.89 -12.91
C LYS A 215 -4.05 0.48 -12.96
N ARG A 216 -4.63 0.10 -11.80
CA ARG A 216 -6.06 -0.20 -11.64
C ARG A 216 -6.97 0.93 -12.12
N LEU A 217 -6.67 2.19 -11.77
CA LEU A 217 -7.48 3.33 -12.22
C LEU A 217 -7.08 3.82 -13.62
N GLY A 218 -5.83 3.56 -14.02
CA GLY A 218 -5.29 3.92 -15.32
C GLY A 218 -5.55 5.39 -15.67
N ASN A 219 -5.97 5.64 -16.92
CA ASN A 219 -6.23 7.00 -17.41
C ASN A 219 -7.65 7.51 -17.07
N GLY A 220 -8.38 6.85 -16.16
CA GLY A 220 -9.74 7.27 -15.77
C GLY A 220 -9.77 8.52 -14.88
N VAL A 221 -8.65 8.84 -14.25
CA VAL A 221 -8.51 9.91 -13.27
C VAL A 221 -7.34 10.84 -13.60
N VAL A 222 -7.28 11.98 -12.93
CA VAL A 222 -6.21 12.98 -13.07
C VAL A 222 -5.70 13.40 -11.70
N SER A 223 -4.39 13.58 -11.60
CA SER A 223 -3.77 14.26 -10.46
C SER A 223 -3.85 15.77 -10.65
N MET A 224 -4.10 16.50 -9.56
CA MET A 224 -4.01 17.97 -9.55
C MET A 224 -2.60 18.47 -9.18
N ALA A 225 -1.73 17.59 -8.69
CA ALA A 225 -0.34 17.96 -8.44
C ALA A 225 0.36 18.23 -9.78
N PRO A 226 1.01 19.39 -9.96
CA PRO A 226 1.83 19.64 -11.13
C PRO A 226 2.90 18.55 -11.32
N PRO A 227 3.25 18.17 -12.56
CA PRO A 227 4.36 17.26 -12.82
C PRO A 227 5.65 17.75 -12.14
N GLY A 228 6.42 16.83 -11.56
CA GLY A 228 7.66 17.15 -10.85
C GLY A 228 7.47 17.70 -9.43
N THR A 229 6.25 17.71 -8.90
CA THR A 229 6.01 18.06 -7.50
C THR A 229 6.66 17.01 -6.59
N ALA A 230 7.49 17.47 -5.64
CA ALA A 230 8.19 16.61 -4.68
C ALA A 230 8.16 17.21 -3.26
N ILE A 231 8.26 16.32 -2.27
CA ILE A 231 8.37 16.70 -0.86
C ILE A 231 9.85 16.91 -0.51
N GLN A 232 10.20 18.06 0.08
CA GLN A 232 11.57 18.36 0.52
C GLN A 232 11.81 18.00 2.01
N VAL A 233 10.76 17.97 2.83
CA VAL A 233 10.84 17.73 4.28
C VAL A 233 9.69 16.82 4.72
N SER A 234 9.93 15.91 5.68
CA SER A 234 8.89 15.05 6.25
C SER A 234 7.67 15.87 6.68
N VAL A 235 6.47 15.35 6.43
CA VAL A 235 5.21 15.97 6.84
C VAL A 235 4.97 15.63 8.32
N PRO A 236 5.12 16.58 9.26
CA PRO A 236 4.78 16.32 10.65
C PRO A 236 3.27 16.15 10.78
N VAL A 237 2.86 15.29 11.71
CA VAL A 237 1.46 15.17 12.11
C VAL A 237 1.31 15.96 13.40
N ASP A 238 0.80 17.19 13.30
CA ASP A 238 0.65 18.06 14.47
C ASP A 238 -0.50 17.54 15.35
N HIS A 239 -0.19 17.04 16.55
CA HIS A 239 -1.20 16.65 17.52
C HIS A 239 -1.79 17.92 18.18
N TRP A 240 -2.99 18.33 17.79
CA TRP A 240 -3.71 19.41 18.48
C TRP A 240 -4.13 18.95 19.89
N ASN A 241 -3.48 19.47 20.93
CA ASN A 241 -3.90 19.31 22.33
C ASN A 241 -4.77 20.50 22.76
N GLY A 242 -6.09 20.31 22.78
CA GLY A 242 -7.07 21.40 22.97
C GLY A 242 -7.09 22.08 24.34
N ASN A 243 -6.04 22.84 24.70
CA ASN A 243 -6.06 23.76 25.85
C ASN A 243 -6.17 25.22 25.39
N LEU A 244 -7.41 25.70 25.24
CA LEU A 244 -7.76 27.03 24.71
C LEU A 244 -7.60 28.20 25.70
N ARG A 245 -6.67 28.16 26.66
CA ARG A 245 -6.57 29.23 27.68
C ARG A 245 -5.48 30.27 27.52
N ASN A 246 -4.54 30.14 26.60
CA ASN A 246 -3.60 31.24 26.34
C ASN A 246 -2.77 31.00 25.08
N GLN A 247 -3.24 31.41 23.91
CA GLN A 247 -2.37 31.59 22.75
C GLN A 247 -2.88 32.73 21.88
N LYS A 248 -2.27 33.91 22.04
CA LYS A 248 -2.11 34.85 20.93
C LYS A 248 -1.32 34.11 19.86
N SER A 249 -1.85 34.04 18.64
CA SER A 249 -1.13 33.51 17.47
C SER A 249 0.27 34.14 17.40
N PRO A 250 1.37 33.35 17.34
CA PRO A 250 2.67 33.92 17.08
C PRO A 250 2.63 34.54 15.68
N ARG A 251 2.97 35.83 15.57
CA ARG A 251 3.25 36.40 14.25
C ARG A 251 4.49 35.67 13.70
N PRO A 252 4.47 35.18 12.44
CA PRO A 252 5.61 34.49 11.87
C PRO A 252 6.83 35.43 11.88
N ARG A 253 7.96 34.94 12.40
CA ARG A 253 9.24 35.66 12.29
C ARG A 253 9.86 35.30 10.93
N ARG A 254 10.56 36.27 10.34
CA ARG A 254 11.34 36.05 9.12
C ARG A 254 12.37 34.94 9.40
N GLY A 255 12.15 33.75 8.85
CA GLY A 255 13.05 32.59 9.02
C GLY A 255 12.38 31.24 9.28
N ASP A 256 11.07 31.19 9.55
CA ASP A 256 10.38 29.91 9.78
C ASP A 256 10.26 29.10 8.47
N THR A 257 11.03 28.02 8.36
CA THR A 257 10.92 27.01 7.30
C THR A 257 9.68 26.15 7.51
N GLY A 258 8.54 26.61 7.00
CA GLY A 258 7.36 25.76 6.77
C GLY A 258 7.59 24.77 5.62
N CYS A 259 6.81 23.68 5.60
CA CYS A 259 6.83 22.63 4.56
C CYS A 259 7.12 23.20 3.16
N ALA A 260 8.29 22.87 2.61
CA ALA A 260 8.64 23.25 1.25
C ALA A 260 8.19 22.15 0.28
N VAL A 261 7.17 22.44 -0.51
CA VAL A 261 6.81 21.67 -1.70
C VAL A 261 7.44 22.39 -2.88
N THR A 262 8.30 21.70 -3.63
CA THR A 262 8.91 22.25 -4.84
C THR A 262 8.09 21.87 -6.06
N PHE A 263 7.84 22.84 -6.93
CA PHE A 263 7.24 22.63 -8.24
C PHE A 263 8.35 22.70 -9.30
N GLY A 264 8.27 21.88 -10.35
CA GLY A 264 9.22 21.93 -11.47
C GLY A 264 9.14 23.26 -12.24
N ASP A 265 10.28 23.71 -12.78
CA ASP A 265 10.47 25.06 -13.34
C ASP A 265 9.70 25.38 -14.63
N ASP A 266 8.95 24.43 -15.22
CA ASP A 266 8.29 24.61 -16.52
C ASP A 266 6.81 25.05 -16.47
N ALA A 267 6.26 25.36 -15.29
CA ALA A 267 4.90 25.85 -15.18
C ALA A 267 4.89 27.36 -14.88
N GLY A 268 4.52 28.17 -15.89
CA GLY A 268 4.33 29.62 -15.81
C GLY A 268 3.23 30.06 -14.82
N TRP A 269 3.47 29.89 -13.52
CA TRP A 269 2.62 30.32 -12.42
C TRP A 269 3.25 31.46 -11.61
N ARG A 270 3.97 32.36 -12.29
CA ARG A 270 4.40 33.64 -11.69
C ARG A 270 3.28 34.68 -11.82
N ARG A 271 2.50 34.81 -10.74
CA ARG A 271 1.65 35.95 -10.28
C ARG A 271 0.18 35.58 -10.08
N ARG A 272 -0.16 35.14 -8.85
CA ARG A 272 -1.40 35.55 -8.18
C ARG A 272 -1.41 35.30 -6.66
N VAL A 273 -0.37 35.72 -5.95
CA VAL A 273 -0.44 35.87 -4.48
C VAL A 273 0.28 37.15 -4.08
N ALA A 274 -0.27 38.30 -4.45
CA ALA A 274 0.02 39.60 -3.84
C ALA A 274 -1.13 40.54 -4.21
N GLY A 275 -1.95 40.88 -3.22
CA GLY A 275 -3.10 41.75 -3.42
C GLY A 275 -3.92 41.90 -2.15
N SER A 276 -3.26 42.35 -1.09
CA SER A 276 -3.93 42.81 0.13
C SER A 276 -4.83 44.00 -0.17
N SER A 277 -6.10 43.85 0.18
CA SER A 277 -6.99 44.87 0.74
C SER A 277 -6.37 46.25 1.02
N ARG A 278 -6.90 47.28 0.35
CA ARG A 278 -6.97 48.64 0.88
C ARG A 278 -8.45 49.01 1.01
N LEU A 279 -8.87 49.21 2.25
CA LEU A 279 -10.12 49.84 2.65
C LEU A 279 -9.97 51.36 2.54
N HIS A 280 -11.01 52.02 2.04
CA HIS A 280 -11.58 53.19 2.70
C HIS A 280 -13.02 52.86 3.07
#